data_AF-A0A2V6TS77-F1
#
_entry.id   AF-A0A2V6TS77-F1
#
_cell.length_a   1.000
_cell.length_b   1.000
_cell.length_c   1.000
_cell.angle_alpha   90.00
_cell.angle_beta   90.00
_cell.angle_gamma   90.00
#
_symmetry.space_group_name_H-M   'P 1'
#
loop_
_entity.id
_entity.type
_entity.pdbx_description
1 polymer ?
#
loop_
_entity_poly.entity_id
_entity_poly.type
_entity_poly.pdbx_seq_one_letter_code
_entity_poly.pdbx_strand_id
1 'polypeptide(L)' 'MRPPHLHFEVTGKINRTITQMYFPGEPLNDKDLLLQNIRANKDSLIAKVLPATSDVEPDSRIVVWDIVLDKG' A
#
# COMPACT_ATOMS: atom_id res chain seq x y z
N MET A 1 9.17 -1.24 -16.03
CA MET A 1 8.49 -0.06 -15.44
C MET A 1 7.71 -0.54 -14.22
N ARG A 2 7.77 0.19 -13.11
CA ARG A 2 7.04 -0.15 -11.87
C ARG A 2 5.69 0.59 -11.87
N PRO A 3 4.60 0.04 -11.27
CA PRO A 3 3.39 0.81 -11.00
C PRO A 3 3.69 1.98 -10.06
N PRO A 4 2.84 3.02 -9.98
CA PRO A 4 2.90 3.99 -8.91
C PRO A 4 2.87 3.29 -7.54
N HIS A 5 3.81 3.64 -6.66
CA HIS A 5 3.93 3.04 -5.34
C HIS A 5 4.60 4.01 -4.36
N LEU A 6 4.37 3.78 -3.07
CA LEU A 6 5.04 4.49 -1.98
C LEU A 6 5.85 3.49 -1.15
N HIS A 7 7.10 3.85 -0.85
CA HIS A 7 7.94 3.06 0.05
C HIS A 7 7.66 3.43 1.51
N PHE A 8 7.55 2.42 2.35
CA PHE A 8 7.37 2.58 3.79
C PHE A 8 8.46 1.83 4.54
N GLU A 9 8.95 2.46 5.60
CA GLU A 9 9.73 1.83 6.64
C GLU A 9 8.95 1.98 7.95
N VAL A 10 8.67 0.87 8.63
CA VAL A 10 7.89 0.85 9.86
C VAL A 10 8.62 0.02 10.90
N THR A 11 8.80 0.62 12.08
CA THR A 11 9.42 -0.02 13.24
C THR A 11 8.34 -0.39 14.25
N GLY A 12 8.16 -1.70 14.48
CA GLY A 12 7.32 -2.25 15.53
C GLY A 12 8.10 -2.43 16.83
N LYS A 13 7.46 -3.09 17.81
CA LYS A 13 8.09 -3.34 19.13
C LYS A 13 9.26 -4.32 19.07
N ILE A 14 9.14 -5.34 18.22
CA ILE A 14 10.11 -6.46 18.14
C ILE A 14 10.67 -6.67 16.74
N ASN A 15 10.11 -6.00 15.73
CA ASN A 15 10.50 -6.15 14.34
C ASN A 15 10.52 -4.80 13.61
N ARG A 16 11.22 -4.76 12.49
CA ARG A 16 11.26 -3.64 11.55
C ARG A 16 10.94 -4.18 10.16
N THR A 17 10.08 -3.49 9.43
CA THR A 17 9.71 -3.87 8.06
C THR A 17 9.93 -2.72 7.09
N ILE A 18 10.46 -3.04 5.91
CA ILE A 18 10.50 -2.14 4.76
C ILE A 18 9.63 -2.78 3.68
N THR A 19 8.69 -2.01 3.14
CA THR A 19 7.71 -2.53 2.19
C THR A 19 7.24 -1.42 1.24
N GLN A 20 6.36 -1.74 0.31
CA GLN A 20 5.78 -0.82 -0.66
C GLN A 20 4.25 -0.96 -0.66
N MET A 21 3.56 0.18 -0.72
CA MET A 21 2.13 0.27 -0.96
C MET A 21 1.87 0.60 -2.43
N TYR A 22 0.88 -0.06 -3.02
CA TYR A 22 0.47 0.09 -4.42
C TYR A 22 -0.90 0.75 -4.50
N PHE A 23 -1.15 1.53 -5.55
CA PHE A 23 -2.45 2.18 -5.75
C PHE A 23 -3.48 1.20 -6.38
N PRO A 24 -4.75 1.27 -5.97
CA PRO A 24 -5.80 0.42 -6.51
C PRO A 24 -6.13 0.78 -7.97
N GLY A 25 -6.41 -0.23 -8.79
CA GLY A 25 -6.84 -0.06 -10.18
C GLY A 25 -5.71 0.24 -11.19
N GLU A 26 -4.45 0.26 -10.75
CA GLU A 26 -3.30 0.51 -11.62
C GLU A 26 -3.00 -0.69 -12.54
N PRO A 27 -3.07 -0.55 -13.89
CA PRO A 27 -2.85 -1.67 -14.81
C PRO A 27 -1.45 -2.29 -14.75
N LEU A 28 -0.47 -1.53 -14.24
CA LEU A 28 0.90 -2.03 -14.06
C LEU A 28 1.04 -2.96 -12.86
N ASN A 29 0.07 -3.00 -11.93
CA ASN A 29 0.09 -3.94 -10.80
C ASN A 29 0.13 -5.39 -11.30
N ASP A 30 -0.64 -5.71 -12.34
CA ASP A 30 -0.72 -7.06 -12.92
C ASP A 30 0.58 -7.52 -13.60
N LYS A 31 1.46 -6.58 -13.93
CA LYS A 31 2.72 -6.83 -14.63
C LYS A 31 3.95 -6.66 -13.72
N ASP A 32 3.77 -6.15 -12.50
CA ASP A 32 4.89 -5.86 -11.60
C ASP A 32 5.47 -7.14 -11.01
N LEU A 33 6.70 -7.49 -11.39
CA LEU A 33 7.34 -8.72 -10.92
C LEU A 33 7.51 -8.76 -9.40
N LEU A 34 7.71 -7.63 -8.73
CA LEU A 34 7.81 -7.61 -7.26
C LEU A 34 6.46 -7.91 -6.62
N LEU A 35 5.39 -7.26 -7.07
CA LEU A 35 4.04 -7.51 -6.57
C LEU A 35 3.57 -8.95 -6.89
N GLN A 36 3.83 -9.45 -8.10
CA GLN A 36 3.42 -10.80 -8.48
C GLN A 36 4.22 -11.91 -7.77
N ASN A 37 5.42 -11.62 -7.28
CA ASN A 37 6.23 -12.60 -6.52
C ASN A 37 5.94 -12.61 -5.02
N ILE A 38 4.98 -11.80 -4.53
CA ILE A 38 4.52 -11.87 -3.14
C ILE A 38 3.78 -13.20 -2.94
N ARG A 39 4.41 -14.10 -2.18
CA ARG A 39 3.84 -15.42 -1.85
C ARG A 39 2.74 -15.35 -0.79
N ALA A 40 2.76 -14.30 0.02
CA ALA A 40 1.76 -14.05 1.05
C ALA A 40 0.52 -13.35 0.43
N ASN A 41 -0.21 -12.59 1.25
CA ASN A 41 -1.36 -11.83 0.78
C ASN A 41 -0.92 -10.64 -0.09
N LYS A 42 -0.88 -10.83 -1.41
CA LYS A 42 -0.56 -9.76 -2.39
C LYS A 42 -1.52 -8.57 -2.27
N ASP A 43 -2.81 -8.84 -2.08
CA ASP A 43 -3.84 -7.82 -2.03
C ASP A 43 -3.70 -6.93 -0.79
N SER A 44 -3.00 -7.39 0.26
CA SER A 44 -2.70 -6.54 1.43
C SER A 44 -1.67 -5.46 1.14
N LEU A 45 -1.05 -5.41 -0.04
CA LEU A 45 -0.14 -4.32 -0.44
C LEU A 45 -0.84 -3.25 -1.30
N ILE A 46 -2.10 -3.47 -1.69
CA ILE A 46 -2.88 -2.55 -2.50
C ILE A 46 -3.77 -1.71 -1.57
N ALA A 47 -3.63 -0.39 -1.63
CA ALA A 47 -4.45 0.53 -0.85
C ALA A 47 -5.92 0.52 -1.31
N LYS A 48 -6.80 1.04 -0.46
CA LYS A 48 -8.22 1.21 -0.76
C LYS A 48 -8.54 2.69 -0.92
N VAL A 49 -9.32 3.05 -1.91
CA VAL A 49 -9.85 4.42 -2.04
C VAL A 49 -10.99 4.60 -1.04
N LEU A 50 -10.93 5.68 -0.26
CA LEU A 50 -12.06 6.14 0.54
C LEU A 50 -12.74 7.34 -0.10
N PRO A 51 -14.03 7.58 0.20
CA PRO A 51 -14.71 8.81 -0.18
C PRO A 51 -13.94 10.03 0.32
N ALA A 52 -13.95 11.11 -0.47
CA ALA A 52 -13.43 12.39 -0.01
C ALA A 52 -14.23 12.89 1.19
N THR A 53 -13.54 13.49 2.16
CA THR A 53 -14.16 14.14 3.31
C THR A 53 -14.13 15.66 3.12
N SER A 54 -14.94 16.40 3.88
CA SER A 54 -14.90 17.87 3.88
C SER A 54 -13.61 18.45 4.47
N ASP A 55 -12.78 17.61 5.09
CA ASP A 55 -11.58 18.03 5.83
C ASP A 55 -10.32 18.06 4.94
N VAL A 56 -10.44 17.67 3.67
CA VAL A 56 -9.35 17.66 2.69
C VAL A 56 -9.63 18.64 1.56
N GLU A 57 -8.58 19.05 0.84
CA GLU A 57 -8.68 20.00 -0.27
C GLU A 57 -9.65 19.51 -1.36
N PRO A 58 -10.38 20.42 -2.05
CA PRO A 58 -11.20 20.05 -3.19
C PRO A 58 -10.43 19.20 -4.21
N ASP A 59 -11.10 18.21 -4.79
CA ASP A 59 -10.57 17.25 -5.77
C ASP A 59 -9.49 16.26 -5.29
N SER A 60 -9.06 16.35 -4.03
CA SER A 60 -8.17 15.35 -3.45
C SER A 60 -8.85 13.97 -3.34
N ARG A 61 -8.03 12.92 -3.29
CA ARG A 61 -8.45 11.52 -3.11
C ARG A 61 -7.83 10.98 -1.84
N ILE A 62 -8.61 10.26 -1.06
CA ILE A 62 -8.13 9.57 0.14
C ILE A 62 -7.86 8.12 -0.22
N VAL A 63 -6.68 7.64 0.12
CA VAL A 63 -6.35 6.22 0.11
C VAL A 63 -5.96 5.77 1.50
N VAL A 64 -6.42 4.58 1.89
CA VAL A 64 -6.12 3.96 3.18
C VAL A 64 -5.47 2.61 2.95
N TRP A 65 -4.42 2.35 3.73
CA TRP A 65 -3.67 1.11 3.67
C TRP A 65 -3.21 0.73 5.08
N ASP A 66 -3.55 -0.50 5.49
CA ASP A 66 -3.26 -1.01 6.82
C ASP A 66 -1.95 -1.80 6.83
N ILE A 67 -1.11 -1.54 7.83
CA ILE A 67 0.16 -2.25 8.03
C ILE A 67 0.05 -3.09 9.29
N VAL A 68 0.19 -4.41 9.14
CA VAL A 68 0.16 -5.36 10.26
C VAL A 68 1.60 -5.75 10.63
N LEU A 69 1.92 -5.65 11.92
CA LEU A 69 3.23 -5.97 12.49
C LEU A 69 3.13 -7.13 13.48
N ASP A 70 4.27 -7.76 13.76
CA ASP A 70 4.33 -8.83 14.74
C ASP A 70 4.01 -8.30 16.14
N LYS A 71 3.23 -9.10 16.89
CA LYS A 71 2.91 -8.78 18.27
C LYS A 71 4.15 -9.00 19.13
N GLY A 72 4.68 -7.89 19.68
CA GLY A 72 5.72 -7.89 20.71
C GLY A 72 5.21 -8.23 22.09
#